data_AF-D6ZD51-F1
#
_entry.id   AF-D6ZD51-F1
#
_cell.length_a   1.000
_cell.length_b   1.000
_cell.length_c   1.000
_cell.angle_alpha   90.00
_cell.angle_beta   90.00
_cell.angle_gamma   90.00
#
_symmetry.space_group_name_H-M   'P 1'
#
loop_
_entity.id
_entity.type
_entity.pdbx_description
1 polymer ?
#
loop_
_entity_poly.entity_id
_entity_poly.type
_entity_poly.pdbx_seq_one_letter_code
_entity_poly.pdbx_strand_id
1 'polypeptide(L)'
;MGGSLRSDSAELRAVQQLVSGIVDELRAESDRLAQHGDQLAEGWLGASAKKFRPPWDEWKQGCAAVVDALEAESGLLGESADDYEQQEGANRDSLSQVDMRFNW
;
A
#
# COMPACT_ATOMS: atom_id res chain seq x y z
N MET A 1 -27.84 1.57 8.91
CA MET A 1 -26.66 0.70 8.81
C MET A 1 -25.79 1.03 7.58
N GLY A 2 -26.35 1.27 6.39
CA GLY A 2 -25.54 1.61 5.19
C GLY A 2 -24.75 2.92 5.20
N GLY A 3 -25.08 3.86 6.09
CA GLY A 3 -24.28 5.08 6.30
C GLY A 3 -22.92 4.80 6.96
N SER A 4 -22.82 3.76 7.81
CA SER A 4 -21.56 3.38 8.46
C SER A 4 -20.61 2.71 7.46
N LEU A 5 -21.09 1.71 6.72
CA LEU A 5 -20.28 0.98 5.73
C LEU A 5 -19.72 1.88 4.62
N ARG A 6 -20.49 2.89 4.17
CA ARG A 6 -19.97 3.89 3.24
C ARG A 6 -18.86 4.74 3.84
N SER A 7 -19.00 5.14 5.11
CA SER A 7 -17.94 5.85 5.84
C SER A 7 -16.68 4.98 5.93
N ASP A 8 -16.85 3.70 6.25
CA ASP A 8 -15.75 2.74 6.39
C ASP A 8 -15.03 2.51 5.05
N SER A 9 -15.77 2.37 3.94
CA SER A 9 -15.16 2.25 2.59
C SER A 9 -14.36 3.50 2.18
N ALA A 10 -14.86 4.70 2.49
CA ALA A 10 -14.19 5.96 2.17
C ALA A 10 -12.92 6.14 3.02
N GLU A 11 -12.96 5.70 4.28
CA GLU A 11 -11.79 5.68 5.16
C GLU A 11 -10.72 4.72 4.65
N LEU A 12 -11.10 3.50 4.25
CA LEU A 12 -10.17 2.51 3.66
C LEU A 12 -9.49 3.06 2.40
N ARG A 13 -10.24 3.73 1.52
CA ARG A 13 -9.67 4.41 0.34
C ARG A 13 -8.70 5.52 0.71
N ALA A 14 -9.03 6.31 1.74
CA ALA A 14 -8.15 7.38 2.20
C ALA A 14 -6.82 6.83 2.75
N VAL A 15 -6.89 5.74 3.54
CA VAL A 15 -5.70 5.06 4.05
C VAL A 15 -4.90 4.42 2.92
N GLN A 16 -5.56 3.75 1.96
CA GLN A 16 -4.91 3.22 0.76
C GLN A 16 -4.10 4.31 0.04
N GLN A 17 -4.72 5.46 -0.24
CA GLN A 17 -4.06 6.57 -0.92
C GLN A 17 -2.88 7.14 -0.13
N LEU A 18 -3.01 7.24 1.19
CA LEU A 18 -1.93 7.65 2.08
C LEU A 18 -0.76 6.66 2.02
N VAL A 19 -1.02 5.37 2.16
CA VAL A 19 0.00 4.32 2.12
C VAL A 19 0.69 4.31 0.76
N SER A 20 -0.05 4.39 -0.35
CA SER A 20 0.54 4.49 -1.69
C SER A 20 1.45 5.70 -1.86
N GLY A 21 1.07 6.87 -1.33
CA GLY A 21 1.94 8.04 -1.35
C GLY A 21 3.23 7.85 -0.55
N ILE A 22 3.15 7.19 0.62
CA ILE A 22 4.31 6.84 1.44
C ILE A 22 5.22 5.84 0.71
N VAL A 23 4.64 4.84 0.03
CA VAL A 23 5.36 3.84 -0.76
C VAL A 23 6.17 4.52 -1.88
N ASP A 24 5.55 5.45 -2.61
CA ASP A 24 6.21 6.18 -3.68
C ASP A 24 7.40 7.00 -3.16
N GLU A 25 7.22 7.70 -2.03
CA GLU A 25 8.29 8.49 -1.40
C GLU A 25 9.42 7.60 -0.87
N LEU A 26 9.09 6.49 -0.19
CA LEU A 26 10.08 5.54 0.33
C LEU A 26 10.89 4.90 -0.79
N ARG A 27 10.24 4.52 -1.91
CA ARG A 27 10.92 3.95 -3.08
C ARG A 27 11.89 4.97 -3.67
N ALA A 28 11.43 6.20 -3.90
CA ALA A 28 12.25 7.26 -4.46
C ALA A 28 13.49 7.58 -3.60
N GLU A 29 13.32 7.73 -2.29
CA GLU A 29 14.43 8.06 -1.39
C GLU A 29 15.37 6.87 -1.16
N SER A 30 14.85 5.64 -1.11
CA SER A 30 15.68 4.43 -1.05
C SER A 30 16.54 4.27 -2.30
N ASP A 31 15.97 4.48 -3.48
CA ASP A 31 16.70 4.41 -4.76
C ASP A 31 17.79 5.50 -4.84
N ARG A 32 17.46 6.71 -4.39
CA ARG A 32 18.41 7.82 -4.34
C ARG A 32 19.59 7.51 -3.41
N LEU A 33 19.31 6.98 -2.22
CA LEU A 33 20.35 6.61 -1.27
C LEU A 33 21.17 5.42 -1.77
N ALA A 34 20.52 4.44 -2.41
CA ALA A 34 21.20 3.31 -3.04
C ALA A 34 22.19 3.78 -4.12
N GLN A 35 21.77 4.70 -5.00
CA GLN A 35 22.63 5.28 -6.02
C GLN A 35 23.83 6.01 -5.43
N HIS A 36 23.63 6.87 -4.43
CA HIS A 36 24.74 7.58 -3.77
C HIS A 36 25.69 6.62 -3.05
N GLY A 37 25.15 5.60 -2.36
CA GLY A 37 25.96 4.63 -1.66
C GLY A 37 26.76 3.72 -2.61
N ASP A 38 26.18 3.33 -3.75
CA ASP A 38 26.88 2.57 -4.78
C ASP A 38 28.01 3.40 -5.40
N GLN A 39 27.79 4.69 -5.70
CA GLN A 39 28.84 5.62 -6.15
C GLN A 39 29.99 5.74 -5.14
N LEU A 40 29.67 5.85 -3.85
CA LEU A 40 30.68 5.89 -2.80
C LEU A 40 31.46 4.56 -2.71
N ALA A 41 30.79 3.43 -2.92
CA ALA A 41 31.37 2.11 -2.86
C ALA A 41 32.27 1.76 -4.06
N GLU A 42 32.07 2.38 -5.24
CA GLU A 42 32.90 2.16 -6.43
C GLU A 42 34.38 2.52 -6.20
N GLY A 43 34.64 3.63 -5.51
CA GLY A 43 36.00 4.07 -5.17
C GLY A 43 36.59 3.36 -3.94
N TRP A 44 35.78 2.61 -3.21
CA TRP A 44 36.19 2.04 -1.93
C TRP A 44 36.69 0.60 -2.08
N LEU A 45 38.00 0.42 -1.88
CA LEU A 45 38.69 -0.85 -2.03
C LEU A 45 39.26 -1.36 -0.69
N GLY A 46 39.58 -2.67 -0.65
CA GLY A 46 40.22 -3.32 0.50
C GLY A 46 39.28 -4.14 1.37
N ALA A 47 39.81 -4.65 2.49
CA ALA A 47 39.10 -5.59 3.36
C ALA A 47 37.83 -4.99 3.98
N SER A 48 37.82 -3.70 4.31
CA SER A 48 36.65 -3.00 4.84
C SER A 48 35.53 -2.87 3.81
N ALA A 49 35.87 -2.51 2.57
CA ALA A 49 34.89 -2.44 1.48
C ALA A 49 34.23 -3.81 1.21
N LYS A 50 35.02 -4.89 1.24
CA LYS A 50 34.49 -6.26 1.09
C LYS A 50 33.53 -6.65 2.21
N LYS A 51 33.77 -6.19 3.44
CA LYS A 51 32.89 -6.45 4.59
C LYS A 51 31.64 -5.57 4.58
N PHE A 52 31.70 -4.39 3.98
CA PHE A 52 30.57 -3.47 3.90
C PHE A 52 29.57 -3.82 2.78
N ARG A 53 30.04 -4.40 1.67
CA ARG A 53 29.17 -4.78 0.53
C ARG A 53 27.98 -5.68 0.95
N PRO A 54 28.17 -6.79 1.69
CA PRO A 54 27.04 -7.64 2.09
C PRO A 54 25.95 -6.92 2.90
N PRO A 55 26.23 -6.20 4.01
CA PRO A 55 25.18 -5.49 4.74
C PRO A 55 24.57 -4.34 3.93
N TRP A 56 25.30 -3.76 2.97
CA TRP A 56 24.75 -2.77 2.04
C TRP A 56 23.74 -3.37 1.05
N ASP A 57 24.04 -4.53 0.50
CA ASP A 57 23.12 -5.26 -0.38
C ASP A 57 21.90 -5.78 0.41
N GLU A 58 22.10 -6.24 1.64
CA GLU A 58 21.02 -6.63 2.57
C GLU A 58 20.11 -5.44 2.89
N TRP A 59 20.67 -4.25 3.13
CA TRP A 59 19.88 -3.05 3.34
C TRP A 59 19.01 -2.70 2.13
N LYS A 60 19.56 -2.76 0.90
CA LYS A 60 18.79 -2.53 -0.34
C LYS A 60 17.63 -3.53 -0.49
N GLN A 61 17.89 -4.81 -0.18
CA GLN A 61 16.85 -5.84 -0.20
C GLN A 61 15.78 -5.59 0.87
N GLY A 62 16.17 -5.15 2.06
CA GLY A 62 15.25 -4.79 3.14
C GLY A 62 14.34 -3.62 2.77
N CYS A 63 14.88 -2.57 2.14
CA CYS A 63 14.08 -1.46 1.62
C CYS A 63 13.05 -1.93 0.59
N ALA A 64 13.47 -2.76 -0.37
CA ALA A 64 12.55 -3.34 -1.35
C ALA A 64 11.44 -4.17 -0.67
N ALA A 65 11.79 -5.00 0.31
CA ALA A 65 10.81 -5.82 1.02
C ALA A 65 9.76 -5.00 1.79
N VAL A 66 10.16 -3.86 2.39
CA VAL A 66 9.22 -2.96 3.08
C VAL A 66 8.28 -2.28 2.08
N VAL A 67 8.82 -1.80 0.96
CA VAL A 67 8.05 -1.20 -0.12
C VAL A 67 7.01 -2.19 -0.66
N ASP A 68 7.44 -3.42 -0.96
CA ASP A 68 6.56 -4.48 -1.48
C ASP A 68 5.46 -4.86 -0.49
N ALA A 69 5.79 -4.94 0.80
CA ALA A 69 4.80 -5.25 1.84
C ALA A 69 3.74 -4.15 1.98
N LEU A 70 4.15 -2.88 2.00
CA LEU A 70 3.24 -1.74 2.08
C LEU A 70 2.37 -1.60 0.81
N GLU A 71 2.93 -1.91 -0.36
CA GLU A 71 2.18 -1.92 -1.62
C GLU A 71 1.11 -3.03 -1.62
N ALA A 72 1.45 -4.21 -1.12
CA ALA A 72 0.50 -5.31 -0.95
C ALA A 72 -0.62 -4.96 0.05
N GLU A 73 -0.27 -4.36 1.19
CA GLU A 73 -1.25 -3.91 2.20
C GLU A 73 -2.18 -2.82 1.64
N SER A 74 -1.65 -1.86 0.89
CA SER A 74 -2.46 -0.85 0.19
C SER A 74 -3.44 -1.51 -0.79
N GLY A 75 -2.99 -2.53 -1.54
CA GLY A 75 -3.85 -3.32 -2.41
C GLY A 75 -5.03 -3.96 -1.68
N LEU A 76 -4.78 -4.60 -0.53
CA LEU A 76 -5.81 -5.22 0.31
C LEU A 76 -6.82 -4.22 0.86
N LEU A 77 -6.38 -3.00 1.21
CA LEU A 77 -7.27 -1.91 1.63
C LEU A 77 -8.20 -1.47 0.49
N GLY A 78 -7.66 -1.38 -0.74
CA GLY A 78 -8.45 -1.08 -1.94
C GLY A 78 -9.50 -2.15 -2.23
N GLU A 79 -9.10 -3.42 -2.21
CA GLU A 79 -10.00 -4.56 -2.41
C GLU A 79 -11.11 -4.60 -1.35
N SER A 80 -10.76 -4.39 -0.08
CA SER A 80 -11.74 -4.33 1.00
C SER A 80 -12.75 -3.19 0.80
N ALA A 81 -12.30 -2.02 0.32
CA ALA A 81 -13.20 -0.91 0.01
C ALA A 81 -14.18 -1.26 -1.14
N ASP A 82 -13.68 -1.92 -2.19
CA ASP A 82 -14.50 -2.40 -3.32
C ASP A 82 -15.57 -3.40 -2.87
N ASP A 83 -15.23 -4.32 -1.97
CA ASP A 83 -16.15 -5.31 -1.42
C ASP A 83 -17.27 -4.65 -0.60
N TYR A 84 -16.93 -3.67 0.25
CA TYR A 84 -17.93 -2.94 1.02
C TYR A 84 -18.88 -2.12 0.15
N GLU A 85 -18.37 -1.47 -0.91
CA GLU A 85 -19.19 -0.72 -1.85
C GLU A 85 -20.16 -1.64 -2.61
N GLN A 86 -19.69 -2.81 -3.06
CA GLN A 86 -20.54 -3.81 -3.72
C GLN A 86 -21.63 -4.35 -2.81
N GLN A 87 -21.29 -4.66 -1.55
CA GLN A 87 -22.25 -5.19 -0.59
C GLN A 87 -23.32 -4.15 -0.23
N GLU A 88 -22.96 -2.88 -0.12
CA GLU A 88 -23.93 -1.80 0.08
C GLU A 88 -24.86 -1.64 -1.13
N GLY A 89 -24.33 -1.75 -2.36
CA GLY A 89 -25.13 -1.74 -3.58
C GLY A 89 -26.19 -2.85 -3.58
N ALA A 90 -25.76 -4.08 -3.33
CA ALA A 90 -26.66 -5.24 -3.26
C ALA A 90 -27.72 -5.09 -2.15
N ASN A 91 -27.34 -4.55 -1.00
CA ASN A 91 -28.27 -4.31 0.11
C ASN A 91 -29.32 -3.24 -0.26
N ARG A 92 -28.91 -2.14 -0.92
CA ARG A 92 -29.83 -1.09 -1.36
C ARG A 92 -30.83 -1.58 -2.39
N ASP A 93 -30.38 -2.40 -3.35
CA ASP A 93 -31.24 -2.98 -4.37
C ASP A 93 -32.28 -3.90 -3.72
N SER A 94 -31.85 -4.78 -2.80
CA SER A 94 -32.74 -5.67 -2.04
C SER A 94 -33.78 -4.89 -1.21
N LEU A 95 -33.37 -3.84 -0.50
CA LEU A 95 -34.28 -2.98 0.28
C LEU A 95 -35.29 -2.28 -0.62
N SER A 96 -34.86 -1.74 -1.77
CA SER A 96 -35.77 -1.10 -2.72
C SER A 96 -36.83 -2.07 -3.27
N GLN A 97 -36.44 -3.32 -3.50
CA GLN A 97 -37.34 -4.37 -3.96
C GLN A 97 -38.36 -4.75 -2.88
N VAL A 98 -37.95 -4.78 -1.62
CA VAL A 98 -38.82 -5.02 -0.46
C VAL A 98 -39.82 -3.88 -0.28
N ASP A 99 -39.38 -2.62 -0.33
CA ASP A 99 -40.27 -1.45 -0.23
C ASP A 99 -41.31 -1.41 -1.35
N MET A 100 -40.92 -1.72 -2.59
CA MET A 100 -41.87 -1.84 -3.71
C MET A 100 -42.88 -2.97 -3.49
N ARG A 101 -42.49 -4.06 -2.81
CA ARG A 101 -43.39 -5.19 -2.54
C ARG A 101 -44.45 -4.87 -1.49
N PHE A 102 -44.15 -3.96 -0.54
CA PHE A 102 -45.02 -3.63 0.58
C PHE A 102 -45.85 -2.36 0.38
N ASN A 103 -45.61 -1.58 -0.68
CA ASN A 103 -46.47 -0.47 -1.10
C ASN A 103 -47.63 -0.96 -1.98
N TRP A 104 -48.72 -1.39 -1.34
CA TRP A 104 -50.08 -1.48 -1.90
C TRP A 104 -51.05 -0.77 -0.98
#